data_AF-A0A2J8X1P5-F1
#
_entry.id   AF-A0A2J8X1P5-F1
#
_cell.length_a   1.000
_cell.length_b   1.000
_cell.length_c   1.000
_cell.angle_alpha   90.00
_cell.angle_beta   90.00
_cell.angle_gamma   90.00
#
_symmetry.space_group_name_H-M   'P 1'
#
loop_
_entity.id
_entity.type
_entity.pdbx_description
1 polymer ?
#
loop_
_entity_poly.entity_id
_entity_poly.type
_entity_poly.pdbx_seq_one_letter_code
_entity_poly.pdbx_strand_id
1 'polypeptide(L)'
;MNSDDPVVQQKAVLETEKRLLLMEEDQEEDECRTTLNKTMISPPQTAMKSAEEINSEAFLASVEKDAKERAKRRRENKVLADALKEKGNEAFAEGNYETAILCYTEGLEKLKDMKVLYTNRAQAYMKLEDYEKALVDCEWALKCDEKCTKAYFHMGKANLALKNYSVSREC
;
A
#
# COMPACT_ATOMS: atom_id res chain seq x y z
N MET A 1 12.87 11.63 16.15
CA MET A 1 14.23 11.36 15.65
C MET A 1 15.04 12.65 15.60
N ASN A 2 15.13 13.39 16.71
CA ASN A 2 16.01 14.56 16.77
C ASN A 2 16.91 14.36 18.00
N SER A 3 18.10 13.81 17.75
CA SER A 3 19.20 13.85 18.71
C SER A 3 19.98 15.13 18.43
N ASP A 4 20.24 15.94 19.46
CA ASP A 4 21.04 17.17 19.35
C ASP A 4 22.55 16.90 19.28
N ASP A 5 22.94 15.62 19.36
CA ASP A 5 24.33 15.19 19.23
C ASP A 5 24.79 15.26 17.76
N PRO A 6 25.76 16.14 17.42
CA PRO A 6 26.22 16.34 16.05
C PRO A 6 26.87 15.09 15.44
N VAL A 7 27.42 14.19 16.26
CA VAL A 7 28.02 12.94 15.79
C VAL A 7 26.93 11.97 15.32
N VAL A 8 25.79 11.94 16.00
CA VAL A 8 24.64 11.10 15.62
C VAL A 8 24.00 11.62 14.32
N GLN A 9 23.92 12.94 14.16
CA GLN A 9 23.42 13.55 12.92
C GLN A 9 24.35 13.27 11.73
N GLN A 10 25.67 13.45 11.89
CA GLN A 10 26.64 13.15 10.85
C GLN A 10 26.62 11.67 10.46
N LYS A 11 26.51 10.77 11.44
CA LYS A 11 26.40 9.33 11.19
C LYS A 11 25.12 8.99 10.42
N ALA A 12 23.99 9.60 10.78
CA ALA A 12 22.72 9.40 10.08
C ALA A 12 22.81 9.90 8.63
N VAL A 13 23.40 11.08 8.41
CA VAL A 13 23.60 11.66 7.06
C VAL A 13 24.48 10.74 6.21
N LEU A 14 25.62 10.30 6.72
CA LEU A 14 26.53 9.38 6.03
C LEU A 14 25.86 8.03 5.71
N GLU A 15 25.02 7.53 6.60
CA GLU A 15 24.28 6.29 6.38
C GLU A 15 23.22 6.45 5.28
N THR A 16 22.53 7.60 5.21
CA THR A 16 21.64 7.94 4.09
C THR A 16 22.39 8.11 2.77
N GLU A 17 23.53 8.80 2.75
CA GLU A 17 24.34 8.97 1.54
C GLU A 17 24.83 7.63 1.00
N LYS A 18 25.29 6.74 1.88
CA LYS A 18 25.71 5.38 1.52
C LYS A 18 24.55 4.56 0.93
N ARG A 19 23.34 4.69 1.48
CA ARG A 19 22.15 4.02 0.94
C ARG A 19 21.77 4.57 -0.44
N LEU A 20 21.87 5.87 -0.65
CA LEU A 20 21.56 6.49 -1.94
C LEU A 20 22.52 6.02 -3.03
N LEU A 21 23.81 5.94 -2.73
CA LEU A 21 24.82 5.40 -3.65
C LEU A 21 24.54 3.93 -4.03
N LEU A 22 24.17 3.10 -3.05
CA LEU A 22 23.80 1.70 -3.33
C LEU A 22 22.55 1.59 -4.23
N MET A 23 21.61 2.53 -4.11
CA MET A 23 20.42 2.57 -4.98
C MET A 23 20.73 3.07 -6.40
N GLU A 24 21.80 3.84 -6.58
CA GLU A 24 22.28 4.27 -7.91
C GLU A 24 23.06 3.15 -8.61
N GLU A 25 23.75 2.28 -7.86
CA GLU A 25 24.44 1.09 -8.40
C GLU A 25 23.45 -0.01 -8.82
N ASP A 26 22.31 -0.15 -8.13
CA ASP A 26 21.25 -1.11 -8.49
C ASP A 26 20.39 -0.68 -9.71
N GLN A 27 20.63 0.51 -10.29
CA GLN A 27 19.85 1.04 -11.42
C GLN A 27 20.35 0.63 -12.81
N GLU A 28 21.49 -0.08 -12.94
CA GLU A 28 21.95 -0.54 -14.26
C GLU A 28 21.20 -1.79 -14.80
N GLU A 29 20.38 -2.49 -13.99
CA GLU A 29 19.71 -3.73 -14.44
C GLU A 29 18.17 -3.70 -14.51
N ASP A 30 17.49 -2.61 -14.16
CA ASP A 30 16.02 -2.54 -14.29
C ASP A 30 15.60 -1.34 -15.14
N GLU A 31 15.37 -1.59 -16.44
CA GLU A 31 14.73 -0.66 -17.38
C GLU A 31 13.39 -0.20 -16.79
N CYS A 32 13.41 0.94 -16.10
CA CYS A 32 12.24 1.53 -15.50
C CYS A 32 11.22 1.85 -16.60
N ARG A 33 10.12 1.08 -16.60
CA ARG A 33 8.94 1.23 -17.45
C ARG A 33 8.10 2.45 -17.05
N THR A 34 8.73 3.61 -16.89
CA THR A 34 8.05 4.89 -17.00
C THR A 34 8.48 5.50 -18.32
N THR A 35 7.66 5.29 -19.35
CA THR A 35 7.70 6.19 -20.50
C THR A 35 7.39 7.59 -19.98
N LEU A 36 8.44 8.37 -19.71
CA LEU A 36 8.36 9.78 -19.42
C LEU A 36 7.64 10.43 -20.60
N ASN A 37 6.33 10.69 -20.45
CA ASN A 37 5.66 11.68 -21.27
C ASN A 37 6.28 13.02 -20.89
N LYS A 38 7.40 13.33 -21.56
CA LYS A 38 8.07 14.61 -21.48
C LYS A 38 7.23 15.61 -22.25
N THR A 39 6.15 16.09 -21.63
CA THR A 39 5.41 17.23 -22.17
C THR A 39 6.41 18.37 -22.26
N MET A 40 6.75 18.80 -23.48
CA MET A 40 7.65 19.93 -23.71
C MET A 40 6.98 21.20 -23.21
N ILE A 41 7.30 21.60 -21.98
CA ILE A 41 7.02 22.94 -21.48
C ILE A 41 8.07 23.84 -22.11
N SER A 42 7.70 24.52 -23.21
CA SER A 42 8.30 25.70 -23.87
C SER A 42 9.84 25.86 -23.94
N PRO A 43 10.38 26.44 -25.04
CA PRO A 43 11.83 26.52 -25.23
C PRO A 43 12.51 27.37 -24.14
N PRO A 44 13.77 27.04 -23.78
CA PRO A 44 14.49 27.70 -22.70
C PRO A 44 14.80 29.14 -23.08
N GLN A 45 14.10 30.09 -22.45
CA GLN A 45 14.44 31.49 -22.58
C GLN A 45 15.64 31.79 -21.67
N THR A 46 16.75 32.11 -22.34
CA THR A 46 17.90 32.92 -21.91
C THR A 46 18.04 33.22 -20.43
N ALA A 47 19.15 32.73 -19.86
CA ALA A 47 19.65 33.08 -18.54
C ALA A 47 19.88 34.59 -18.38
N MET A 48 19.35 35.20 -17.31
CA MET A 48 20.00 36.29 -16.57
C MET A 48 19.34 36.59 -15.21
N LYS A 49 20.12 36.31 -14.15
CA LYS A 49 20.30 37.04 -12.87
C LYS A 49 19.05 37.46 -12.06
N SER A 50 18.78 36.72 -10.98
CA SER A 50 19.10 37.13 -9.60
C SER A 50 18.82 35.95 -8.65
N ALA A 51 19.85 35.62 -7.87
CA ALA A 51 19.80 34.60 -6.84
C ALA A 51 19.20 35.20 -5.56
N GLU A 52 17.90 35.37 -5.55
CA GLU A 52 17.14 35.58 -4.32
C GLU A 52 16.44 34.26 -4.02
N GLU A 53 16.82 33.67 -2.88
CA GLU A 53 16.26 32.49 -2.26
C GLU A 53 14.88 32.12 -2.82
N ILE A 54 14.80 31.04 -3.61
CA ILE A 54 13.52 30.34 -3.80
C ILE A 54 12.97 30.22 -2.39
N ASN A 55 11.85 30.89 -2.09
CA ASN A 55 11.30 31.04 -0.74
C ASN A 55 11.07 29.65 -0.15
N SER A 56 12.13 29.11 0.45
CA SER A 56 12.26 27.71 0.81
C SER A 56 11.26 27.41 1.92
N GLU A 57 11.06 28.41 2.78
CA GLU A 57 10.02 28.42 3.80
C GLU A 57 8.61 28.28 3.21
N ALA A 58 8.27 29.04 2.16
CA ALA A 58 6.96 28.91 1.50
C ALA A 58 6.76 27.54 0.82
N PHE A 59 7.82 26.99 0.20
CA PHE A 59 7.76 25.65 -0.38
C PHE A 59 7.57 24.57 0.70
N LEU A 60 8.36 24.62 1.77
CA LEU A 60 8.25 23.70 2.91
C LEU A 60 6.88 23.79 3.59
N ALA A 61 6.33 25.00 3.76
CA ALA A 61 4.99 25.21 4.30
C ALA A 61 3.89 24.60 3.41
N SER A 62 4.03 24.69 2.09
CA SER A 62 3.11 24.05 1.12
C SER A 62 3.16 22.51 1.21
N VAL A 63 4.37 21.94 1.26
CA VAL A 63 4.58 20.48 1.41
C VAL A 63 4.00 19.98 2.73
N GLU A 64 4.20 20.71 3.82
CA GLU A 64 3.64 20.35 5.13
C GLU A 64 2.11 20.38 5.12
N LYS A 65 1.52 21.40 4.48
CA LYS A 65 0.06 21.50 4.31
C LYS A 65 -0.52 20.32 3.53
N ASP A 66 0.09 19.96 2.40
CA ASP A 66 -0.31 18.79 1.61
C ASP A 66 -0.15 17.48 2.39
N ALA A 67 0.95 17.32 3.13
CA ALA A 67 1.15 16.16 4.00
C ALA A 67 0.07 16.05 5.08
N LYS A 68 -0.31 17.16 5.72
CA LYS A 68 -1.40 17.22 6.70
C LYS A 68 -2.75 16.85 6.05
N GLU A 69 -3.02 17.34 4.84
CA GLU A 69 -4.26 17.03 4.12
C GLU A 69 -4.34 15.56 3.67
N ARG A 70 -3.25 14.99 3.15
CA ARG A 70 -3.16 13.55 2.84
C ARG A 70 -3.36 12.69 4.08
N ALA A 71 -2.74 13.07 5.20
CA ALA A 71 -2.92 12.37 6.47
C ALA A 71 -4.38 12.44 6.95
N LYS A 72 -5.04 13.60 6.81
CA LYS A 72 -6.46 13.77 7.14
C LYS A 72 -7.35 12.86 6.27
N ARG A 73 -7.20 12.93 4.94
CA ARG A 73 -7.95 12.09 3.99
C ARG A 73 -7.77 10.60 4.29
N ARG A 74 -6.55 10.18 4.61
CA ARG A 74 -6.27 8.78 4.96
C ARG A 74 -6.97 8.35 6.25
N ARG A 75 -7.07 9.22 7.27
CA ARG A 75 -7.83 8.92 8.49
C ARG A 75 -9.32 8.80 8.20
N GLU A 76 -9.88 9.69 7.39
CA GLU A 76 -11.29 9.64 6.99
C GLU A 76 -11.61 8.37 6.20
N ASN A 77 -10.78 8.04 5.22
CA ASN A 77 -10.89 6.78 4.47
C ASN A 77 -10.78 5.55 5.37
N LYS A 78 -9.92 5.61 6.41
CA LYS A 78 -9.81 4.53 7.39
C LYS A 78 -11.10 4.30 8.16
N VAL A 79 -11.71 5.37 8.67
CA VAL A 79 -12.99 5.27 9.38
C VAL A 79 -14.07 4.69 8.47
N LEU A 80 -14.12 5.12 7.20
CA LEU A 80 -15.08 4.59 6.24
C LEU A 80 -14.83 3.12 5.90
N ALA A 81 -13.56 2.72 5.71
CA ALA A 81 -13.18 1.33 5.46
C ALA A 81 -13.53 0.43 6.66
N ASP A 82 -13.31 0.90 7.89
CA ASP A 82 -13.71 0.17 9.10
C ASP A 82 -15.23 0.01 9.20
N ALA A 83 -16.01 1.05 8.88
CA ALA A 83 -17.47 0.96 8.87
C ALA A 83 -17.99 -0.02 7.81
N LEU A 84 -17.39 -0.02 6.62
CA LEU A 84 -17.73 -0.97 5.54
C LEU A 84 -17.33 -2.41 5.91
N LYS A 85 -16.19 -2.58 6.59
CA LYS A 85 -15.78 -3.87 7.16
C LYS A 85 -16.82 -4.40 8.15
N GLU A 86 -17.29 -3.57 9.09
CA GLU A 86 -18.32 -4.02 10.04
C GLU A 86 -19.65 -4.38 9.36
N LYS A 87 -20.11 -3.57 8.40
CA LYS A 87 -21.29 -3.93 7.58
C LYS A 87 -21.11 -5.24 6.81
N GLY A 88 -19.92 -5.47 6.25
CA GLY A 88 -19.59 -6.73 5.60
C GLY A 88 -19.58 -7.90 6.58
N ASN A 89 -19.11 -7.70 7.80
CA ASN A 89 -19.13 -8.72 8.86
C ASN A 89 -20.57 -9.07 9.26
N GLU A 90 -21.45 -8.07 9.38
CA GLU A 90 -22.89 -8.27 9.64
C GLU A 90 -23.54 -9.11 8.54
N ALA A 91 -23.39 -8.70 7.27
CA ALA A 91 -23.90 -9.46 6.13
C ALA A 91 -23.34 -10.89 6.06
N PHE A 92 -22.05 -11.07 6.39
CA PHE A 92 -21.43 -12.39 6.46
C PHE A 92 -22.06 -13.26 7.55
N ALA A 93 -22.34 -12.68 8.73
CA ALA A 93 -22.97 -13.40 9.83
C ALA A 93 -24.41 -13.83 9.51
N GLU A 94 -25.11 -13.05 8.68
CA GLU A 94 -26.44 -13.39 8.15
C GLU A 94 -26.40 -14.45 7.03
N GLY A 95 -25.20 -14.80 6.52
CA GLY A 95 -25.04 -15.71 5.39
C GLY A 95 -25.19 -15.05 4.01
N ASN A 96 -25.34 -13.73 3.97
CA ASN A 96 -25.43 -12.92 2.74
C ASN A 96 -24.01 -12.63 2.20
N TYR A 97 -23.34 -13.66 1.68
CA TYR A 97 -21.93 -13.59 1.32
C TYR A 97 -21.62 -12.64 0.16
N GLU A 98 -22.51 -12.52 -0.83
CA GLU A 98 -22.38 -11.59 -1.95
C GLU A 98 -22.39 -10.13 -1.47
N THR A 99 -23.31 -9.80 -0.54
CA THR A 99 -23.36 -8.48 0.09
C THR A 99 -22.13 -8.22 0.92
N ALA A 100 -21.63 -9.21 1.67
CA ALA A 100 -20.39 -9.09 2.41
C ALA A 100 -19.20 -8.78 1.48
N ILE A 101 -19.09 -9.48 0.34
CA ILE A 101 -18.06 -9.25 -0.68
C ILE A 101 -18.13 -7.82 -1.22
N LEU A 102 -19.34 -7.31 -1.51
CA LEU A 102 -19.53 -5.94 -1.98
C LEU A 102 -19.02 -4.93 -0.94
N CYS A 103 -19.44 -5.06 0.33
CA CYS A 103 -19.00 -4.17 1.40
C CYS A 103 -17.48 -4.19 1.60
N TYR A 104 -16.85 -5.38 1.57
CA TYR A 104 -15.39 -5.48 1.69
C TYR A 104 -14.68 -4.86 0.48
N THR A 105 -15.25 -4.99 -0.72
CA THR A 105 -14.71 -4.39 -1.95
C THR A 105 -14.76 -2.88 -1.88
N GLU A 106 -15.89 -2.30 -1.49
CA GLU A 106 -16.01 -0.85 -1.27
C GLU A 106 -15.04 -0.36 -0.18
N GLY A 107 -14.82 -1.17 0.87
CA GLY A 107 -13.83 -0.87 1.91
C GLY A 107 -12.41 -0.78 1.34
N LEU A 108 -12.04 -1.72 0.46
CA LEU A 108 -10.73 -1.76 -0.20
C LEU A 108 -10.54 -0.61 -1.19
N GLU A 109 -11.62 -0.08 -1.77
CA GLU A 109 -11.54 1.16 -2.57
C GLU A 109 -11.12 2.37 -1.72
N LYS A 110 -11.46 2.38 -0.43
CA LYS A 110 -11.05 3.46 0.50
C LYS A 110 -9.64 3.25 1.04
N LEU A 111 -9.31 2.01 1.41
CA LEU A 111 -7.98 1.61 1.88
C LEU A 111 -7.54 0.27 1.29
N LYS A 112 -6.65 0.34 0.30
CA LYS A 112 -6.12 -0.83 -0.39
C LYS A 112 -5.10 -1.63 0.43
N ASP A 113 -4.52 -1.03 1.47
CA ASP A 113 -3.48 -1.64 2.31
C ASP A 113 -4.03 -2.23 3.62
N MET A 114 -5.30 -2.61 3.62
CA MET A 114 -5.99 -3.16 4.78
C MET A 114 -6.19 -4.67 4.66
N LYS A 115 -5.15 -5.43 5.05
CA LYS A 115 -5.12 -6.92 5.03
C LYS A 115 -6.39 -7.62 5.52
N VAL A 116 -7.05 -7.06 6.54
CA VAL A 116 -8.25 -7.66 7.16
C VAL A 116 -9.41 -7.74 6.16
N LEU A 117 -9.59 -6.73 5.31
CA LEU A 117 -10.64 -6.72 4.29
C LEU A 117 -10.40 -7.81 3.25
N TYR A 118 -9.15 -8.00 2.81
CA TYR A 118 -8.79 -9.10 1.93
C TYR A 118 -9.08 -10.47 2.57
N THR A 119 -8.65 -10.70 3.82
CA THR A 119 -8.91 -11.99 4.48
C THR A 119 -10.40 -12.27 4.69
N ASN A 120 -11.19 -11.24 5.02
CA ASN A 120 -12.62 -11.39 5.23
C ASN A 120 -13.35 -11.65 3.90
N ARG A 121 -12.93 -10.97 2.82
CA ARG A 121 -13.48 -11.19 1.48
C ARG A 121 -13.08 -12.56 0.92
N ALA A 122 -11.84 -13.01 1.14
CA ALA A 122 -11.42 -14.38 0.84
C ALA A 122 -12.31 -15.41 1.54
N GLN A 123 -12.58 -15.21 2.84
CA GLN A 123 -13.48 -16.08 3.59
C GLN A 123 -14.90 -16.11 3.01
N ALA A 124 -15.42 -14.97 2.53
CA ALA A 124 -16.72 -14.90 1.86
C ALA A 124 -16.71 -15.62 0.49
N TYR A 125 -15.66 -15.46 -0.31
CA TYR A 125 -15.50 -16.23 -1.55
C TYR A 125 -15.45 -17.74 -1.29
N MET A 126 -14.74 -18.19 -0.25
CA MET A 126 -14.74 -19.60 0.14
C MET A 126 -16.13 -20.13 0.51
N LYS A 127 -17.01 -19.28 1.06
CA LYS A 127 -18.40 -19.67 1.38
C LYS A 127 -19.26 -19.83 0.13
N LEU A 128 -18.90 -19.14 -0.95
CA LEU A 128 -19.51 -19.28 -2.27
C LEU A 128 -18.78 -20.30 -3.15
N GLU A 129 -17.82 -21.05 -2.59
CA GLU A 129 -16.99 -22.03 -3.29
C GLU A 129 -16.13 -21.44 -4.44
N ASP A 130 -15.92 -20.12 -4.44
CA ASP A 130 -15.05 -19.40 -5.38
C ASP A 130 -13.61 -19.37 -4.83
N TYR A 131 -12.98 -20.54 -4.80
CA TYR A 131 -11.69 -20.74 -4.15
C TYR A 131 -10.55 -20.01 -4.86
N GLU A 132 -10.62 -19.84 -6.18
CA GLU A 132 -9.63 -19.12 -6.97
C GLU A 132 -9.57 -17.64 -6.56
N LYS A 133 -10.72 -16.97 -6.43
CA LYS A 133 -10.73 -15.57 -5.95
C LYS A 133 -10.30 -15.47 -4.49
N ALA A 134 -10.64 -16.45 -3.66
CA ALA A 134 -10.17 -16.50 -2.28
C ALA A 134 -8.62 -16.56 -2.20
N LEU A 135 -7.97 -17.33 -3.06
CA LEU A 135 -6.51 -17.41 -3.13
C LEU A 135 -5.89 -16.06 -3.53
N VAL A 136 -6.44 -15.41 -4.56
CA VAL A 136 -5.98 -14.07 -4.99
C VAL A 136 -6.06 -13.06 -3.85
N ASP A 137 -7.16 -13.04 -3.10
CA ASP A 137 -7.29 -12.15 -1.94
C ASP A 137 -6.30 -12.49 -0.82
N CYS A 138 -5.99 -13.78 -0.59
CA CYS A 138 -4.98 -14.15 0.38
C CYS A 138 -3.58 -13.68 -0.02
N GLU A 139 -3.21 -13.77 -1.30
CA GLU A 139 -1.95 -13.22 -1.80
C GLU A 139 -1.86 -11.70 -1.57
N TRP A 140 -2.96 -10.97 -1.81
CA TRP A 140 -3.02 -9.54 -1.51
C TRP A 140 -2.92 -9.23 -0.02
N ALA A 141 -3.52 -10.05 0.84
CA ALA A 141 -3.38 -9.92 2.28
C ALA A 141 -1.92 -10.10 2.72
N LEU A 142 -1.19 -11.06 2.13
CA LEU A 142 0.24 -11.30 2.39
C LEU A 142 1.14 -10.18 1.84
N LYS A 143 0.78 -9.55 0.72
CA LYS A 143 1.46 -8.33 0.23
C LYS A 143 1.28 -7.14 1.20
N CYS A 144 0.17 -7.08 1.92
CA CYS A 144 -0.06 -6.06 2.95
C CYS A 144 0.65 -6.39 4.27
N ASP A 145 0.72 -7.67 4.62
CA ASP A 145 1.38 -8.19 5.80
C ASP A 145 1.79 -9.64 5.60
N GLU A 146 3.08 -9.86 5.38
CA GLU A 146 3.68 -11.17 5.13
C GLU A 146 3.44 -12.17 6.28
N LYS A 147 3.15 -11.67 7.49
CA LYS A 147 2.89 -12.50 8.68
C LYS A 147 1.40 -12.75 8.93
N CYS A 148 0.55 -12.51 7.94
CA CYS A 148 -0.90 -12.70 8.08
C CYS A 148 -1.28 -14.18 8.18
N THR A 149 -1.33 -14.73 9.39
CA THR A 149 -1.68 -16.15 9.63
C THR A 149 -3.06 -16.53 9.07
N LYS A 150 -4.03 -15.60 9.07
CA LYS A 150 -5.36 -15.84 8.50
C LYS A 150 -5.29 -16.09 6.99
N ALA A 151 -4.44 -15.37 6.27
CA ALA A 151 -4.27 -15.55 4.83
C ALA A 151 -3.74 -16.95 4.52
N TYR A 152 -2.66 -17.38 5.20
CA TYR A 152 -2.13 -18.75 5.08
C TYR A 152 -3.18 -19.82 5.38
N PHE A 153 -3.94 -19.66 6.47
CA PHE A 153 -5.01 -20.58 6.82
C PHE A 153 -6.10 -20.69 5.73
N HIS A 154 -6.53 -19.55 5.18
CA HIS A 154 -7.50 -19.53 4.08
C HIS A 154 -6.92 -20.13 2.80
N MET A 155 -5.64 -19.88 2.48
CA MET A 155 -4.96 -20.49 1.32
C MET A 155 -4.87 -22.00 1.46
N GLY A 156 -4.49 -22.52 2.62
CA GLY A 156 -4.43 -23.96 2.87
C GLY A 156 -5.78 -24.63 2.65
N LYS A 157 -6.86 -24.01 3.16
CA LYS A 157 -8.23 -24.50 2.96
C LYS A 157 -8.72 -24.41 1.51
N ALA A 158 -8.44 -23.30 0.82
CA ALA A 158 -8.84 -23.12 -0.57
C ALA A 158 -8.10 -24.11 -1.49
N ASN A 159 -6.78 -24.28 -1.31
CA ASN A 159 -6.01 -25.29 -2.04
C ASN A 159 -6.47 -26.72 -1.75
N LEU A 160 -6.86 -27.01 -0.51
CA LEU A 160 -7.43 -28.32 -0.17
C LEU A 160 -8.73 -28.58 -0.93
N ALA A 161 -9.62 -27.59 -1.02
CA ALA A 161 -10.87 -27.69 -1.77
C ALA A 161 -10.63 -27.88 -3.27
N LEU A 162 -9.61 -27.21 -3.81
CA LEU A 162 -9.15 -27.36 -5.21
C LEU A 162 -8.33 -28.64 -5.45
N LYS A 163 -8.09 -29.46 -4.42
CA LYS A 163 -7.28 -30.70 -4.48
C LYS A 163 -5.79 -30.47 -4.81
N ASN A 164 -5.29 -29.25 -4.56
CA ASN A 164 -3.89 -28.88 -4.68
C ASN A 164 -3.14 -29.24 -3.38
N TYR A 165 -2.99 -30.54 -3.10
CA TYR A 165 -2.53 -31.03 -1.81
C TYR A 165 -1.08 -30.67 -1.47
N SER A 166 -0.20 -30.54 -2.46
CA SER A 166 1.19 -30.12 -2.24
C SER A 166 1.25 -28.70 -1.70
N VAL A 167 0.64 -27.76 -2.42
CA VAL A 167 0.59 -26.34 -2.06
C VAL A 167 -0.14 -26.13 -0.73
N SER A 168 -1.22 -26.87 -0.49
CA SER A 168 -1.97 -26.80 0.77
C SER A 168 -1.12 -27.12 2.01
N ARG A 169 -0.10 -28.00 1.90
CA ARG A 169 0.80 -28.36 3.01
C ARG A 169 1.89 -27.32 3.29
N GLU A 170 2.16 -26.46 2.31
CA GLU A 170 3.18 -25.40 2.40
C GLU A 170 2.60 -24.09 2.95
N CYS A 171 1.28 -23.96 2.97
CA CYS A 171 0.54 -22.84 3.54
C CYS A 171 0.44 -22.95 5.07
#